data_AF-A0A2T1DIY0-F1
#
_entry.id   AF-A0A2T1DIY0-F1
#
_cell.length_a   1.000
_cell.length_b   1.000
_cell.length_c   1.000
_cell.angle_alpha   90.00
_cell.angle_beta   90.00
_cell.angle_gamma   90.00
#
_symmetry.space_group_name_H-M   'P 1'
#
loop_
_entity.id
_entity.type
_entity.pdbx_description
1 polymer ?
#
loop_
_entity_poly.entity_id
_entity_poly.type
_entity_poly.pdbx_seq_one_letter_code
_entity_poly.pdbx_strand_id
1 'polypeptide(L)'
;MRKLLSALGNRWVLTIVALILTTQLVVAPALATSLYEVPGIPTDSQVLDLANILSRFSEGKITESFTDLKAKTGQEVRFVTIRGLDYDETIESFTEKLFKQWFPTPDAQANQTLMVLDKLTNNSAIYAGEKARAIMPDAIAQSVAQETLQVPLKIGERYNQGFLDASDRLVAVLSGQEDPGPPVVKDNVQVEGTFATPEETQESNATVWVIGLLIAATVIPMATYFWYVK
;
A
#
# COMPACT_ATOMS: atom_id res chain seq x y z
N MET A 1 -29.84 -57.66 -14.32
CA MET A 1 -29.85 -56.40 -13.54
C MET A 1 -28.48 -55.91 -13.06
N ARG A 2 -27.46 -56.76 -12.84
CA ARG A 2 -26.13 -56.30 -12.35
C ARG A 2 -25.31 -55.40 -13.31
N LYS A 3 -25.51 -55.49 -14.63
CA LYS A 3 -24.75 -54.68 -15.62
C LYS A 3 -25.26 -53.23 -15.80
N LEU A 4 -26.48 -52.92 -15.34
CA LEU A 4 -27.06 -51.57 -15.45
C LEU A 4 -26.69 -50.65 -14.28
N LEU A 5 -26.42 -51.20 -13.09
CA LEU A 5 -25.99 -50.41 -11.92
C LEU A 5 -24.51 -49.98 -12.00
N SER A 6 -23.63 -50.75 -12.65
CA SER A 6 -22.22 -50.37 -12.81
C SER A 6 -22.00 -49.26 -13.84
N ALA A 7 -22.89 -49.14 -14.83
CA ALA A 7 -22.82 -48.09 -15.85
C ALA A 7 -23.23 -46.71 -15.29
N LEU A 8 -24.10 -46.67 -14.28
CA LEU A 8 -24.52 -45.43 -13.64
C LEU A 8 -23.38 -44.89 -12.75
N GLY A 9 -22.77 -45.73 -11.91
CA GLY A 9 -21.65 -45.32 -11.05
C GLY A 9 -20.45 -44.77 -11.83
N ASN A 10 -20.13 -45.35 -13.00
CA ASN A 10 -19.04 -44.87 -13.85
C ASN A 10 -19.31 -43.47 -14.45
N ARG A 11 -20.57 -43.13 -14.74
CA ARG A 11 -20.94 -41.81 -15.29
C ARG A 11 -20.82 -40.71 -14.24
N TRP A 12 -21.22 -40.99 -12.99
CA TRP A 12 -21.09 -40.04 -11.88
C TRP A 12 -19.63 -39.80 -11.48
N VAL A 13 -18.81 -40.86 -11.47
CA VAL A 13 -17.36 -40.76 -11.25
C VAL A 13 -16.70 -39.92 -12.34
N LEU A 14 -17.06 -40.11 -13.61
CA LEU A 14 -16.52 -39.30 -14.72
C LEU A 14 -16.91 -37.82 -14.60
N THR A 15 -18.13 -37.49 -14.18
CA THR A 15 -18.52 -36.09 -13.94
C THR A 15 -17.82 -35.46 -12.74
N ILE A 16 -17.59 -36.21 -11.66
CA ILE A 16 -16.84 -35.71 -10.49
C ILE A 16 -15.38 -35.47 -10.85
N VAL A 17 -14.76 -36.39 -11.58
CA VAL A 17 -13.39 -36.23 -12.09
C VAL A 17 -13.29 -35.04 -13.05
N ALA A 18 -14.27 -34.85 -13.94
CA ALA A 18 -14.32 -33.70 -14.84
C ALA A 18 -14.47 -32.37 -14.09
N LEU A 19 -15.29 -32.33 -13.02
CA LEU A 19 -15.47 -31.13 -12.19
C LEU A 19 -14.22 -30.79 -11.35
N ILE A 20 -13.49 -31.82 -10.88
CA ILE A 20 -12.19 -31.64 -10.21
C ILE A 20 -11.13 -31.15 -11.21
N LEU A 21 -11.17 -31.63 -12.45
CA LEU A 21 -10.21 -31.23 -13.49
C LEU A 21 -10.46 -29.79 -14.00
N THR A 22 -11.71 -29.30 -14.00
CA THR A 22 -12.03 -27.93 -14.40
C THR A 22 -11.72 -26.89 -13.31
N THR A 23 -11.71 -27.29 -12.04
CA THR A 23 -11.40 -26.39 -10.91
C THR A 23 -9.90 -26.14 -10.73
N GLN A 24 -9.03 -26.94 -11.34
CA GLN A 24 -7.56 -26.76 -11.30
C GLN A 24 -7.04 -25.72 -12.31
N LEU A 25 -7.90 -25.16 -13.17
CA LEU A 25 -7.45 -24.31 -14.29
C LEU A 25 -7.44 -22.80 -14.02
N VAL A 26 -7.75 -22.37 -12.79
CA VAL A 26 -7.70 -20.94 -12.41
C VAL A 26 -6.73 -20.75 -11.26
N VAL A 27 -5.47 -21.13 -11.48
CA VAL A 27 -4.37 -20.56 -10.70
C VAL A 27 -4.03 -19.24 -11.39
N ALA A 28 -4.55 -18.14 -10.85
CA ALA A 28 -4.05 -16.82 -11.25
C ALA A 28 -2.55 -16.79 -10.92
N PRO A 29 -1.68 -16.39 -11.86
CA PRO A 29 -0.26 -16.23 -11.55
C PRO A 29 -0.15 -15.26 -10.37
N ALA A 30 0.61 -15.64 -9.34
CA ALA A 30 1.02 -14.70 -8.31
C ALA A 30 1.83 -13.61 -9.02
N LEU A 31 1.23 -12.42 -9.16
CA LEU A 31 1.84 -11.28 -9.85
C LEU A 31 2.87 -10.62 -8.91
N ALA A 32 3.95 -11.31 -8.61
CA ALA A 32 5.14 -10.71 -8.03
C ALA A 32 6.00 -10.16 -9.18
N THR A 33 6.48 -8.91 -9.03
CA THR A 33 7.33 -8.27 -10.03
C THR A 33 8.79 -8.59 -9.73
N SER A 34 9.42 -9.37 -10.60
CA SER A 34 10.86 -9.61 -10.56
C SER A 34 11.65 -8.46 -11.19
N LEU A 35 12.94 -8.32 -10.86
CA LEU A 35 13.81 -7.26 -11.40
C LEU A 35 13.88 -7.25 -12.94
N TYR A 36 13.73 -8.42 -13.57
CA TYR A 36 13.82 -8.58 -15.03
C TYR A 36 12.53 -8.15 -15.76
N GLU A 37 11.42 -8.02 -15.03
CA GLU A 37 10.14 -7.58 -15.59
C GLU A 37 10.04 -6.06 -15.69
N VAL A 38 10.86 -5.33 -14.94
CA VAL A 38 10.94 -3.88 -15.06
C VAL A 38 11.61 -3.53 -16.39
N PRO A 39 10.94 -2.81 -17.31
CA PRO A 39 11.54 -2.43 -18.58
C PRO A 39 12.78 -1.56 -18.37
N GLY A 40 13.58 -1.43 -19.42
CA GLY A 40 14.69 -0.48 -19.44
C GLY A 40 14.22 0.96 -19.21
N ILE A 41 15.18 1.84 -18.94
CA ILE A 41 14.91 3.25 -18.64
C ILE A 41 14.04 3.87 -19.75
N PRO A 42 12.84 4.39 -19.43
CA PRO A 42 12.02 5.10 -20.41
C PRO A 42 12.75 6.35 -20.93
N THR A 43 12.74 6.53 -22.26
CA THR A 43 13.41 7.65 -22.92
C THR A 43 12.65 8.97 -22.75
N ASP A 44 11.33 8.90 -22.67
CA ASP A 44 10.45 10.06 -22.80
C ASP A 44 9.70 10.39 -21.50
N SER A 45 9.98 9.65 -20.42
CA SER A 45 9.31 9.81 -19.13
C SER A 45 10.26 9.53 -17.97
N GLN A 46 10.08 10.28 -16.89
CA GLN A 46 10.77 10.09 -15.63
C GLN A 46 9.93 9.23 -14.67
N VAL A 47 8.69 8.90 -15.06
CA VAL A 47 7.77 8.08 -14.29
C VAL A 47 7.47 6.78 -15.04
N LEU A 48 7.63 5.66 -14.34
CA LEU A 48 7.28 4.33 -14.82
C LEU A 48 6.23 3.70 -13.88
N ASP A 49 4.96 3.83 -14.26
CA ASP A 49 3.84 3.29 -13.48
C ASP A 49 3.43 1.88 -13.93
N LEU A 50 4.03 0.83 -13.34
CA LEU A 50 3.64 -0.57 -13.57
C LEU A 50 2.44 -1.01 -12.70
N ALA A 51 2.15 -0.24 -11.65
CA ALA A 51 1.10 -0.53 -10.67
C ALA A 51 -0.27 0.05 -11.08
N ASN A 52 -0.28 0.94 -12.08
CA ASN A 52 -1.40 1.74 -12.57
C ASN A 52 -2.11 2.47 -11.42
N ILE A 53 -1.35 3.25 -10.65
CA ILE A 53 -1.81 4.01 -9.47
C ILE A 53 -1.70 5.54 -9.65
N LEU A 54 -0.97 6.00 -10.67
CA LEU A 54 -0.82 7.40 -11.00
C LEU A 54 -1.75 7.80 -12.14
N SER A 55 -2.28 9.01 -12.04
CA SER A 55 -3.02 9.64 -13.12
C SER A 55 -2.06 10.21 -14.15
N ARG A 56 -2.48 10.25 -15.41
CA ARG A 56 -1.71 10.87 -16.51
C ARG A 56 -1.37 12.34 -16.24
N PHE A 57 -2.24 13.04 -15.49
CA PHE A 57 -1.99 14.42 -15.08
C PHE A 57 -0.83 14.52 -14.09
N SER A 58 -0.81 13.67 -13.06
CA SER A 58 0.30 13.63 -12.10
C SER A 58 1.60 13.17 -12.75
N GLU A 59 1.56 12.14 -13.61
CA GLU A 59 2.72 11.72 -14.40
C GLU A 59 3.31 12.88 -15.22
N GLY A 60 2.44 13.64 -15.90
CA GLY A 60 2.85 14.81 -16.69
C GLY A 60 3.50 15.90 -15.85
N LYS A 61 2.89 16.26 -14.70
CA LYS A 61 3.45 17.25 -13.77
C LYS A 61 4.80 16.83 -13.22
N ILE A 62 4.92 15.58 -12.76
CA ILE A 62 6.18 15.05 -12.21
C ILE A 62 7.27 15.06 -13.30
N THR A 63 6.92 14.63 -14.50
CA THR A 63 7.83 14.62 -15.66
C THR A 63 8.31 16.03 -16.01
N GLU A 64 7.42 17.01 -16.01
CA GLU A 64 7.75 18.43 -16.23
C GLU A 64 8.72 18.94 -15.15
N SER A 65 8.37 18.78 -13.87
CA SER A 65 9.21 19.20 -12.74
C SER A 65 10.61 18.57 -12.76
N PHE A 66 10.72 17.28 -13.08
CA PHE A 66 12.01 16.59 -13.15
C PHE A 66 12.81 16.95 -14.40
N THR A 67 12.15 17.26 -15.52
CA THR A 67 12.83 17.79 -16.72
C THR A 67 13.42 19.17 -16.42
N ASP A 68 12.67 20.03 -15.74
CA ASP A 68 13.14 21.33 -15.29
C ASP A 68 14.31 21.24 -14.30
N LEU A 69 14.23 20.32 -13.34
CA LEU A 69 15.32 20.05 -12.39
C LEU A 69 16.59 19.64 -13.14
N LYS A 70 16.48 18.69 -14.08
CA LYS A 70 17.60 18.24 -14.92
C LYS A 70 18.21 19.40 -15.70
N ALA A 71 17.40 20.26 -16.30
CA ALA A 71 17.88 21.41 -17.06
C ALA A 71 18.62 22.44 -16.18
N LYS A 72 18.17 22.64 -14.93
CA LYS A 72 18.75 23.64 -14.02
C LYS A 72 19.99 23.15 -13.27
N THR A 73 20.01 21.88 -12.87
CA THR A 73 20.99 21.33 -11.92
C THR A 73 21.83 20.20 -12.49
N GLY A 74 21.38 19.56 -13.57
CA GLY A 74 21.95 18.31 -14.07
C GLY A 74 21.58 17.06 -13.25
N GLN A 75 20.75 17.21 -12.21
CA GLN A 75 20.24 16.10 -11.39
C GLN A 75 19.04 15.43 -12.07
N GLU A 76 19.01 14.11 -12.05
CA GLU A 76 17.94 13.32 -12.65
C GLU A 76 17.22 12.50 -11.58
N VAL A 77 15.89 12.57 -11.59
CA VAL A 77 15.03 11.83 -10.67
C VAL A 77 14.09 10.96 -11.48
N ARG A 78 13.89 9.72 -11.01
CA ARG A 78 12.98 8.75 -11.63
C ARG A 78 12.11 8.09 -10.60
N PHE A 79 10.84 7.94 -10.92
CA PHE A 79 9.85 7.25 -10.12
C PHE A 79 9.43 5.96 -10.79
N VAL A 80 9.35 4.89 -10.00
CA VAL A 80 8.86 3.59 -10.43
C VAL A 80 7.84 3.09 -9.44
N THR A 81 6.73 2.57 -9.92
CA THR A 81 5.74 1.92 -9.05
C THR A 81 5.53 0.50 -9.53
N ILE A 82 5.62 -0.46 -8.63
CA ILE A 82 5.45 -1.89 -8.91
C ILE A 82 4.24 -2.43 -8.15
N ARG A 83 3.73 -3.59 -8.58
CA ARG A 83 2.52 -4.19 -8.01
C ARG A 83 2.78 -4.96 -6.72
N GLY A 84 3.95 -5.58 -6.62
CA GLY A 84 4.35 -6.50 -5.57
C GLY A 84 5.79 -6.91 -5.79
N LEU A 85 6.51 -7.18 -4.72
CA LEU A 85 7.85 -7.79 -4.76
C LEU A 85 7.78 -9.31 -4.59
N ASP A 86 8.85 -9.99 -5.02
CA ASP A 86 9.08 -11.38 -4.66
C ASP A 86 9.29 -11.53 -3.14
N TYR A 87 8.95 -12.71 -2.60
CA TYR A 87 8.85 -12.96 -1.16
C TYR A 87 10.17 -12.79 -0.38
N ASP A 88 11.31 -12.84 -1.06
CA ASP A 88 12.66 -12.74 -0.51
C ASP A 88 13.34 -11.38 -0.77
N GLU A 89 12.63 -10.42 -1.36
CA GLU A 89 13.15 -9.12 -1.76
C GLU A 89 12.52 -7.99 -0.91
N THR A 90 13.33 -7.01 -0.47
CA THR A 90 12.83 -5.79 0.18
C THR A 90 12.80 -4.64 -0.82
N ILE A 91 12.02 -3.59 -0.53
CA ILE A 91 11.95 -2.43 -1.43
C ILE A 91 13.29 -1.72 -1.57
N GLU A 92 14.11 -1.70 -0.51
CA GLU A 92 15.45 -1.12 -0.50
C GLU A 92 16.40 -1.92 -1.39
N SER A 93 16.46 -3.25 -1.20
CA SER A 93 17.34 -4.12 -1.99
C SER A 93 16.92 -4.14 -3.46
N PHE A 94 15.62 -4.14 -3.73
CA PHE A 94 15.08 -4.04 -5.08
C PHE A 94 15.47 -2.73 -5.75
N THR A 95 15.29 -1.60 -5.05
CA THR A 95 15.61 -0.27 -5.57
C THR A 95 17.09 -0.15 -5.89
N GLU A 96 17.97 -0.65 -5.02
CA GLU A 96 19.41 -0.66 -5.28
C GLU A 96 19.78 -1.53 -6.50
N LYS A 97 19.21 -2.74 -6.61
CA LYS A 97 19.46 -3.64 -7.75
C LYS A 97 18.96 -3.04 -9.06
N LEU A 98 17.75 -2.47 -9.07
CA LEU A 98 17.18 -1.79 -10.22
C LEU A 98 18.03 -0.58 -10.64
N PHE A 99 18.48 0.22 -9.67
CA PHE A 99 19.36 1.37 -9.92
C PHE A 99 20.67 0.94 -10.60
N LYS A 100 21.32 -0.11 -10.10
CA LYS A 100 22.56 -0.65 -10.69
C LYS A 100 22.35 -1.26 -12.07
N GLN A 101 21.20 -1.90 -12.31
CA GLN A 101 20.83 -2.44 -13.61
C GLN A 101 20.62 -1.32 -14.65
N TRP A 102 19.97 -0.23 -14.25
CA TRP A 102 19.71 0.92 -15.11
C TRP A 102 20.96 1.78 -15.36
N PHE A 103 21.81 1.93 -14.36
CA PHE A 103 23.01 2.76 -14.42
C PHE A 103 24.25 1.91 -14.09
N PRO A 104 24.82 1.18 -15.05
CA PRO A 104 25.89 0.21 -14.78
C PRO A 104 27.24 0.85 -14.43
N THR A 105 27.47 2.12 -14.76
CA THR A 105 28.73 2.82 -14.52
C THR A 105 28.60 3.87 -13.41
N PRO A 106 29.65 4.10 -12.60
CA PRO A 106 29.63 5.14 -11.56
C PRO A 106 29.31 6.53 -12.10
N ASP A 107 29.84 6.88 -13.28
CA ASP A 107 29.56 8.16 -13.92
C ASP A 107 28.08 8.33 -14.31
N ALA A 108 27.45 7.25 -14.79
CA ALA A 108 26.03 7.26 -15.12
C ALA A 108 25.16 7.35 -13.85
N GLN A 109 25.63 6.79 -12.73
CA GLN A 109 24.93 6.81 -11.45
C GLN A 109 24.99 8.18 -10.77
N ALA A 110 26.08 8.93 -10.92
CA ALA A 110 26.44 10.02 -10.03
C ALA A 110 25.30 11.03 -9.76
N ASN A 111 24.56 11.44 -10.79
CA ASN A 111 23.50 12.45 -10.73
C ASN A 111 22.08 11.85 -10.66
N GLN A 112 21.95 10.52 -10.57
CA GLN A 112 20.67 9.83 -10.65
C GLN A 112 20.09 9.59 -9.26
N THR A 113 18.78 9.76 -9.14
CA THR A 113 17.98 9.40 -7.97
C THR A 113 16.81 8.55 -8.44
N LEU A 114 16.65 7.37 -7.87
CA LEU A 114 15.55 6.45 -8.15
C LEU A 114 14.70 6.28 -6.89
N MET A 115 13.40 6.48 -7.03
CA MET A 115 12.41 6.16 -6.00
C MET A 115 11.50 5.06 -6.52
N VAL A 116 11.34 4.00 -5.72
CA VAL A 116 10.44 2.90 -6.04
C VAL A 116 9.38 2.77 -4.94
N LEU A 117 8.14 2.53 -5.33
CA LEU A 117 7.05 2.15 -4.44
C LEU A 117 6.49 0.78 -4.83
N ASP A 118 6.36 -0.09 -3.84
CA ASP A 118 5.55 -1.30 -3.93
C ASP A 118 4.11 -1.03 -3.49
N LYS A 119 3.16 -1.19 -4.40
CA LYS A 119 1.73 -1.04 -4.12
C LYS A 119 1.22 -2.06 -3.11
N LEU A 120 1.73 -3.29 -3.11
CA LEU A 120 1.20 -4.36 -2.25
C LEU A 120 1.45 -4.06 -0.78
N THR A 121 2.65 -3.61 -0.45
CA THR A 121 3.06 -3.31 0.94
C THR A 121 2.98 -1.82 1.29
N ASN A 122 2.76 -0.95 0.30
CA ASN A 122 2.92 0.50 0.39
C ASN A 122 4.32 0.94 0.84
N ASN A 123 5.31 0.06 0.79
CA ASN A 123 6.69 0.41 1.12
C ASN A 123 7.35 1.12 -0.06
N SER A 124 8.25 2.04 0.26
CA SER A 124 9.00 2.81 -0.74
C SER A 124 10.43 3.04 -0.29
N ALA A 125 11.34 3.06 -1.24
CA ALA A 125 12.74 3.38 -1.01
C ALA A 125 13.28 4.35 -2.06
N ILE A 126 14.29 5.10 -1.67
CA ILE A 126 15.06 5.97 -2.56
C ILE A 126 16.51 5.50 -2.56
N TYR A 127 17.08 5.36 -3.75
CA TYR A 127 18.50 5.17 -3.94
C TYR A 127 19.05 6.29 -4.83
N ALA A 128 20.08 6.97 -4.33
CA ALA A 128 20.73 8.08 -5.00
C ALA A 128 22.21 7.75 -5.27
N GLY A 129 22.71 8.21 -6.42
CA GLY A 129 24.13 8.18 -6.76
C GLY A 129 24.95 9.18 -5.96
N GLU A 130 26.27 9.11 -6.09
CA GLU A 130 27.22 9.83 -5.22
C GLU A 130 27.00 11.36 -5.18
N LYS A 131 26.87 12.01 -6.34
CA LYS A 131 26.67 13.47 -6.40
C LYS A 131 25.28 13.88 -5.91
N ALA A 132 24.25 13.09 -6.22
CA ALA A 132 22.92 13.29 -5.65
C ALA A 132 22.90 13.13 -4.13
N ARG A 133 23.60 12.14 -3.59
CA ARG A 133 23.71 11.89 -2.14
C ARG A 133 24.46 13.00 -1.40
N ALA A 134 25.40 13.67 -2.06
CA ALA A 134 26.10 14.82 -1.49
C ALA A 134 25.17 16.03 -1.27
N ILE A 135 24.14 16.19 -2.11
CA ILE A 135 23.15 17.28 -2.01
C ILE A 135 21.96 16.85 -1.14
N MET A 136 21.51 15.60 -1.30
CA MET A 136 20.43 14.97 -0.56
C MET A 136 20.99 13.79 0.25
N PRO A 137 21.40 14.03 1.52
CA PRO A 137 21.85 12.97 2.40
C PRO A 137 20.81 11.86 2.58
N ASP A 138 21.28 10.65 2.91
CA ASP A 138 20.42 9.46 3.03
C ASP A 138 19.27 9.65 4.02
N ALA A 139 19.46 10.45 5.08
CA ALA A 139 18.40 10.78 6.03
C ALA A 139 17.23 11.55 5.38
N ILE A 140 17.52 12.48 4.46
CA ILE A 140 16.49 13.22 3.72
C ILE A 140 15.81 12.28 2.74
N ALA A 141 16.58 11.49 2.00
CA ALA A 141 16.02 10.49 1.07
C ALA A 141 15.06 9.52 1.79
N GLN A 142 15.45 9.04 2.98
CA GLN A 142 14.61 8.19 3.81
C GLN A 142 13.35 8.93 4.29
N SER A 143 13.47 10.18 4.75
CA SER A 143 12.32 10.99 5.19
C SER A 143 11.34 11.27 4.02
N VAL A 144 11.83 11.54 2.81
CA VAL A 144 10.97 11.69 1.63
C VAL A 144 10.19 10.40 1.37
N ALA A 145 10.88 9.25 1.37
CA ALA A 145 10.26 7.96 1.08
C ALA A 145 9.29 7.51 2.19
N GLN A 146 9.66 7.64 3.46
CA GLN A 146 8.94 7.03 4.59
C GLN A 146 7.99 8.00 5.31
N GLU A 147 8.09 9.30 5.05
CA GLU A 147 7.23 10.30 5.69
C GLU A 147 6.44 11.08 4.64
N THR A 148 7.11 11.80 3.73
CA THR A 148 6.43 12.64 2.74
C THR A 148 5.49 11.83 1.84
N LEU A 149 5.98 10.73 1.27
CA LEU A 149 5.14 9.86 0.45
C LEU A 149 4.08 9.14 1.29
N GLN A 150 4.43 8.69 2.50
CA GLN A 150 3.58 7.80 3.29
C GLN A 150 2.37 8.51 3.91
N VAL A 151 2.48 9.81 4.21
CA VAL A 151 1.38 10.55 4.84
C VAL A 151 0.11 10.55 3.98
N PRO A 152 0.13 10.94 2.69
CA PRO A 152 -1.05 10.88 1.84
C PRO A 152 -1.57 9.44 1.59
N LEU A 153 -0.68 8.45 1.58
CA LEU A 153 -1.05 7.03 1.45
C LEU A 153 -1.85 6.54 2.66
N LYS A 154 -1.46 6.96 3.87
CA LYS A 154 -2.23 6.67 5.10
C LYS A 154 -3.58 7.39 5.14
N ILE A 155 -3.71 8.55 4.48
CA ILE A 155 -4.94 9.34 4.39
C ILE A 155 -5.77 8.92 3.15
N GLY A 156 -5.99 7.61 2.99
CA GLY A 156 -6.87 7.05 1.96
C GLY A 156 -6.20 6.85 0.60
N GLU A 157 -5.00 6.26 0.59
CA GLU A 157 -4.31 5.81 -0.64
C GLU A 157 -4.16 6.91 -1.70
N ARG A 158 -3.85 8.13 -1.27
CA ARG A 158 -3.72 9.28 -2.18
C ARG A 158 -2.37 9.27 -2.89
N TYR A 159 -2.13 8.25 -3.73
CA TYR A 159 -0.87 8.06 -4.46
C TYR A 159 -0.49 9.31 -5.27
N ASN A 160 -1.43 9.85 -6.05
CA ASN A 160 -1.20 11.07 -6.84
C ASN A 160 -0.68 12.24 -5.99
N GLN A 161 -1.24 12.44 -4.79
CA GLN A 161 -0.80 13.49 -3.88
C GLN A 161 0.57 13.16 -3.29
N GLY A 162 0.77 11.94 -2.78
CA GLY A 162 2.05 11.53 -2.20
C GLY A 162 3.22 11.65 -3.17
N PHE A 163 3.03 11.26 -4.44
CA PHE A 163 4.07 11.39 -5.45
C PHE A 163 4.33 12.84 -5.87
N LEU A 164 3.30 13.69 -5.89
CA LEU A 164 3.49 15.13 -6.14
C LEU A 164 4.24 15.79 -4.96
N ASP A 165 3.82 15.54 -3.73
CA ASP A 165 4.46 16.06 -2.51
C ASP A 165 5.93 15.60 -2.42
N ALA A 166 6.20 14.33 -2.74
CA ALA A 166 7.56 13.80 -2.82
C ALA A 166 8.36 14.46 -3.96
N SER A 167 7.75 14.68 -5.13
CA SER A 167 8.43 15.34 -6.25
C SER A 167 8.81 16.78 -5.91
N ASP A 168 7.93 17.54 -5.25
CA ASP A 168 8.18 18.93 -4.87
C ASP A 168 9.33 19.03 -3.85
N ARG A 169 9.34 18.14 -2.84
CA ARG A 169 10.42 18.09 -1.85
C ARG A 169 11.76 17.66 -2.48
N LEU A 170 11.75 16.66 -3.36
CA LEU A 170 12.96 16.22 -4.08
C LEU A 170 13.51 17.33 -4.96
N VAL A 171 12.65 18.06 -5.68
CA VAL A 171 13.07 19.19 -6.52
C VAL A 171 13.69 20.30 -5.68
N ALA A 172 13.09 20.66 -4.53
CA ALA A 172 13.64 21.67 -3.63
C ALA A 172 15.06 21.28 -3.16
N VAL A 173 15.20 20.07 -2.58
CA VAL A 173 16.48 19.60 -2.02
C VAL A 173 17.55 19.45 -3.11
N LEU A 174 17.23 18.79 -4.23
CA LEU A 174 18.19 18.56 -5.31
C LEU A 174 18.54 19.84 -6.09
N SER A 175 17.73 20.90 -5.96
CA SER A 175 18.07 22.25 -6.43
C SER A 175 18.97 23.03 -5.47
N GLY A 176 19.32 22.45 -4.32
CA GLY A 176 20.12 23.11 -3.28
C GLY A 176 19.33 24.12 -2.45
N GLN A 177 17.99 24.06 -2.48
CA GLN A 177 17.15 24.85 -1.59
C GLN A 177 17.06 24.20 -0.21
N GLU A 178 16.61 24.96 0.78
CA GLU A 178 16.35 24.43 2.12
C GLU A 178 15.25 23.36 2.09
N ASP A 179 15.45 22.25 2.80
CA ASP A 179 14.47 21.17 2.87
C ASP A 179 13.19 21.67 3.59
N PRO A 180 12.02 21.67 2.94
CA PRO A 180 10.76 22.04 3.58
C PRO A 180 10.34 21.06 4.69
N GLY A 181 10.97 19.88 4.75
CA GLY A 181 10.69 18.84 5.73
C GLY A 181 9.45 18.00 5.39
N PRO A 182 9.15 16.99 6.24
CA PRO A 182 7.97 16.16 6.07
C PRO A 182 6.67 16.96 6.32
N PRO A 183 5.56 16.57 5.68
CA PRO A 183 4.28 17.23 5.86
C PRO A 183 3.81 17.14 7.32
N VAL A 184 3.43 18.27 7.90
CA VAL A 184 2.88 18.32 9.26
C VAL A 184 1.47 17.73 9.26
N VAL A 185 1.33 16.51 9.78
CA VAL A 185 0.03 15.90 10.04
C VAL A 185 -0.61 16.68 11.18
N LYS A 186 -1.58 17.55 10.86
CA LYS A 186 -2.46 18.11 11.89
C LYS A 186 -3.37 16.96 12.32
N ASP A 187 -3.16 16.45 13.53
CA ASP A 187 -4.02 15.47 14.21
C ASP A 187 -5.40 16.09 14.47
N ASN A 188 -6.17 16.33 13.41
CA ASN A 188 -7.61 16.56 13.47
C ASN A 188 -8.36 15.26 13.21
N VAL A 189 -7.76 14.12 13.58
CA VAL A 189 -8.54 12.92 13.80
C VAL A 189 -9.22 13.16 15.14
N GLN A 190 -10.45 13.70 15.08
CA GLN A 190 -11.42 13.37 16.12
C GLN A 190 -11.56 11.85 16.06
N VAL A 191 -10.70 11.15 16.81
CA VAL A 191 -11.00 9.80 17.24
C VAL A 191 -12.15 10.01 18.22
N GLU A 192 -13.36 10.21 17.70
CA GLU A 192 -14.54 9.84 18.45
C GLU A 192 -14.35 8.36 18.73
N GLY A 193 -13.80 8.06 19.91
CA GLY A 193 -13.62 6.69 20.33
C GLY A 193 -14.97 6.01 20.25
N THR A 194 -15.01 4.76 19.82
CA THR A 194 -16.21 3.91 19.91
C THR A 194 -16.62 3.60 21.36
N PHE A 195 -16.00 4.29 22.32
CA PHE A 195 -16.22 4.17 23.75
C PHE A 195 -16.84 5.48 24.24
N ALA A 196 -17.90 5.35 25.03
CA ALA A 196 -18.51 6.48 25.71
C ALA A 196 -17.46 7.16 26.60
N THR A 197 -17.50 8.49 26.61
CA THR A 197 -16.68 9.31 27.50
C THR A 197 -17.04 9.05 28.96
N PRO A 198 -16.16 9.39 29.93
CA PRO A 198 -16.47 9.27 31.36
C PRO A 198 -17.74 10.02 31.75
N GLU A 199 -18.01 11.18 31.12
CA GLU A 199 -19.24 11.95 31.32
C GLU A 199 -20.47 11.21 30.78
N GLU A 200 -20.43 10.71 29.55
CA GLU A 200 -21.54 9.93 28.95
C GLU A 200 -21.81 8.61 29.70
N THR A 201 -20.78 8.03 30.32
CA THR A 201 -20.90 6.82 31.14
C THR A 201 -21.63 7.11 32.46
N GLN A 202 -21.41 8.28 33.08
CA GLN A 202 -22.09 8.65 34.31
C GLN A 202 -23.56 9.02 34.10
N GLU A 203 -23.91 9.60 32.95
CA GLU A 203 -25.30 9.89 32.59
C GLU A 203 -26.08 8.67 32.07
N SER A 204 -25.42 7.52 31.90
CA SER A 204 -26.03 6.34 31.33
C SER A 204 -27.03 5.65 32.28
N ASN A 205 -28.28 5.55 31.83
CA ASN A 205 -29.34 4.80 32.54
C ASN A 205 -29.22 3.26 32.38
N ALA A 206 -28.15 2.76 31.77
CA ALA A 206 -27.98 1.33 31.49
C ALA A 206 -28.03 0.47 32.77
N THR A 207 -27.44 0.93 33.86
CA THR A 207 -27.41 0.22 35.15
C THR A 207 -28.83 -0.01 35.71
N VAL A 208 -29.72 0.97 35.58
CA VAL A 208 -31.11 0.87 36.04
C VAL A 208 -31.87 -0.18 35.24
N TRP A 209 -31.69 -0.20 33.92
CA TRP A 209 -32.32 -1.21 33.05
C TRP A 209 -31.81 -2.63 33.33
N VAL A 210 -30.50 -2.81 33.58
CA VAL A 210 -29.91 -4.10 33.92
C VAL A 210 -30.49 -4.64 35.23
N ILE A 211 -30.60 -3.80 36.26
CA ILE A 211 -31.19 -4.19 37.55
C ILE A 211 -32.67 -4.58 37.38
N GLY A 212 -33.44 -3.80 36.63
CA GLY A 212 -34.85 -4.09 36.34
C GLY A 212 -35.02 -5.42 35.61
N LEU A 213 -34.20 -5.69 34.59
CA LEU A 213 -34.21 -6.95 33.85
C LEU A 213 -33.80 -8.14 34.72
N LEU A 214 -32.83 -7.98 35.63
CA LEU A 214 -32.42 -9.05 36.54
C LEU A 214 -33.53 -9.44 37.52
N ILE A 215 -34.25 -8.45 38.08
CA ILE A 215 -35.39 -8.70 38.96
C ILE A 215 -36.52 -9.38 38.18
N ALA A 216 -36.86 -8.88 36.99
CA ALA A 216 -37.87 -9.50 36.14
C ALA A 216 -37.50 -10.94 35.78
N ALA A 217 -36.23 -11.19 35.41
CA ALA A 217 -35.72 -12.51 35.07
C ALA A 217 -35.75 -13.50 36.24
N THR A 218 -35.70 -13.03 37.50
CA THR A 218 -35.81 -13.90 38.68
C THR A 218 -37.24 -14.09 39.15
N VAL A 219 -38.06 -13.03 39.13
CA VAL A 219 -39.43 -13.07 39.65
C VAL A 219 -40.39 -13.76 38.68
N ILE A 220 -40.26 -13.52 37.37
CA ILE A 220 -41.19 -14.06 36.37
C ILE A 220 -41.19 -15.60 36.36
N PRO A 221 -40.05 -16.32 36.30
CA PRO A 221 -40.03 -17.78 36.33
C PRO A 221 -40.63 -18.35 37.61
N MET A 222 -40.44 -17.67 38.73
CA MET A 222 -40.94 -18.12 40.01
C MET A 222 -42.46 -17.92 40.11
N ALA A 223 -42.96 -16.77 39.65
CA ALA A 223 -44.38 -16.50 39.56
C ALA A 223 -45.10 -17.46 38.58
N THR A 224 -44.52 -17.72 37.41
CA THR A 224 -45.09 -18.68 36.45
C THR A 224 -45.09 -20.10 37.00
N TYR A 225 -44.03 -20.52 37.70
CA TYR A 225 -44.00 -21.81 38.41
C TYR A 225 -45.12 -21.92 39.45
N PHE A 226 -45.27 -20.92 40.33
CA PHE A 226 -46.31 -20.93 41.36
C PHE A 226 -47.74 -20.91 40.79
N TRP A 227 -47.94 -20.30 39.61
CA TRP A 227 -49.24 -20.30 38.93
C TRP A 227 -49.55 -21.64 38.27
N TYR A 228 -48.53 -22.37 37.79
CA TYR A 228 -48.67 -23.68 37.16
C TYR A 228 -48.84 -24.83 38.16
N VAL A 229 -48.28 -24.70 39.37
CA VAL A 229 -48.31 -25.75 40.42
C VAL A 229 -49.58 -25.69 41.29
N LYS A 230 -50.48 -24.73 41.03
CA LYS A 230 -51.76 -24.56 41.72
C LYS A 230 -52.92 -25.08 40.87
#